data_AF-A0A830D0D4-F1
#
_entry.id   AF-A0A830D0D4-F1
#
_cell.length_a   1.000
_cell.length_b   1.000
_cell.length_c   1.000
_cell.angle_alpha   90.00
_cell.angle_beta   90.00
_cell.angle_gamma   90.00
#
_symmetry.space_group_name_H-M   'P 1'
#
loop_
_entity.id
_entity.type
_entity.pdbx_description
1 polymer ?
#
loop_
_entity_poly.entity_id
_entity_poly.type
_entity_poly.pdbx_seq_one_letter_code
_entity_poly.pdbx_strand_id
1 'polypeptide(L)'
;MSLFLQAARLRVTVKEKAEAEKILQIKKAEGEAKSKYLSFLGIARQRQAIIDWLRDSVLAFSKKRNRASSKSSAIFVTHGPGAVKDVASQIREGRDASTSP
;
A
#
# COMPACT_ATOMS: atom_id res chain seq x y z
N MET A 1 -46.48 42.40 33.19
CA MET A 1 -46.69 41.34 32.18
C MET A 1 -45.63 41.33 31.04
N SER A 2 -45.13 42.48 30.55
CA SER A 2 -44.25 42.54 29.35
C SER A 2 -42.82 41.99 29.54
N LEU A 3 -42.24 42.09 30.74
CA LEU A 3 -40.90 41.57 31.05
C LEU A 3 -40.79 40.04 30.92
N PHE A 4 -41.86 39.32 31.24
CA PHE A 4 -41.88 37.85 31.15
C PHE A 4 -41.85 37.37 29.69
N LEU A 5 -42.60 38.03 28.80
CA LEU A 5 -42.60 37.73 27.37
C LEU A 5 -41.23 37.96 26.72
N GLN A 6 -40.54 39.05 27.11
CA GLN A 6 -39.18 39.35 26.66
C GLN A 6 -38.18 38.26 27.10
N ALA A 7 -38.24 37.85 28.38
CA ALA A 7 -37.38 36.80 28.91
C ALA A 7 -37.64 35.43 28.24
N ALA A 8 -38.91 35.11 27.94
CA ALA A 8 -39.26 33.89 27.22
C ALA A 8 -38.70 33.88 25.79
N ARG A 9 -38.78 35.00 25.07
CA ARG A 9 -38.29 35.15 23.69
C ARG A 9 -36.76 35.05 23.60
N LEU A 10 -36.05 35.62 24.58
CA LEU A 10 -34.59 35.47 24.69
C LEU A 10 -34.18 34.01 24.96
N ARG A 11 -34.91 33.28 25.80
CA ARG A 11 -34.61 31.85 26.05
C ARG A 11 -34.81 30.97 24.82
N VAL A 12 -35.83 31.24 24.01
CA VAL A 12 -36.07 30.49 22.77
C VAL A 12 -34.95 30.76 21.76
N THR A 13 -34.61 32.02 21.53
CA THR A 13 -33.54 32.38 20.58
C THR A 13 -32.15 31.89 21.00
N VAL A 14 -31.86 31.84 22.31
CA VAL A 14 -30.61 31.26 22.83
C VAL A 14 -30.57 29.75 22.62
N LYS A 15 -31.69 29.04 22.84
CA LYS A 15 -31.78 27.59 22.62
C LYS A 15 -31.61 27.22 21.14
N GLU A 16 -32.27 27.94 20.24
CA GLU A 16 -32.18 27.73 18.80
C GLU A 16 -30.75 27.97 18.28
N LYS A 17 -30.06 29.01 18.78
CA LYS A 17 -28.65 29.26 18.46
C LYS A 17 -27.73 28.14 18.96
N ALA A 18 -27.95 27.65 20.17
CA ALA A 18 -27.16 26.55 20.73
C ALA A 18 -27.36 25.24 19.96
N GLU A 19 -28.56 24.98 19.48
CA GLU A 19 -28.87 23.79 18.68
C GLU A 19 -28.23 23.88 17.28
N ALA A 20 -28.27 25.05 16.65
CA ALA A 20 -27.59 25.30 15.38
C ALA A 20 -26.07 25.13 15.49
N GLU A 21 -25.46 25.61 16.58
CA GLU A 21 -24.03 25.48 16.83
C GLU A 21 -23.60 24.02 17.01
N LYS A 22 -24.41 23.22 17.71
CA LYS A 22 -24.21 21.77 17.84
C LYS A 22 -24.23 21.06 16.48
N ILE A 23 -25.17 21.42 15.60
CA ILE A 23 -25.26 20.86 14.24
C ILE A 23 -24.02 21.22 13.41
N LEU A 24 -23.55 22.47 13.51
CA LEU A 24 -22.33 22.91 12.81
C LEU A 24 -21.09 22.16 13.28
N GLN A 25 -20.94 21.94 14.58
CA GLN A 25 -19.83 21.16 15.13
C GLN A 25 -19.85 19.71 14.63
N ILE A 26 -21.01 19.05 14.62
CA ILE A 26 -21.14 17.67 14.12
C ILE A 26 -20.76 17.62 12.63
N LYS A 27 -21.27 18.53 11.79
CA LYS A 27 -20.93 18.56 10.37
C LYS A 27 -19.45 18.82 10.11
N LYS A 28 -18.81 19.68 10.91
CA LYS A 28 -17.38 19.91 10.84
C LYS A 28 -16.59 18.65 11.21
N ALA A 29 -16.96 17.98 12.30
CA ALA A 29 -16.35 16.72 12.73
C ALA A 29 -16.53 15.60 11.70
N GLU A 30 -17.71 15.47 11.10
CA GLU A 30 -17.98 14.53 10.00
C GLU A 30 -17.15 14.83 8.75
N GLY A 31 -16.99 16.11 8.41
CA GLY A 31 -16.14 16.55 7.30
C GLY A 31 -14.67 16.20 7.53
N GLU A 32 -14.16 16.44 8.73
CA GLU A 32 -12.79 16.09 9.11
C GLU A 32 -12.56 14.56 9.11
N ALA A 33 -13.53 13.77 9.59
CA ALA A 33 -13.46 12.32 9.55
C ALA A 33 -13.46 11.78 8.11
N LYS A 34 -14.37 12.27 7.25
CA LYS A 34 -14.43 11.88 5.83
C LYS A 34 -13.18 12.30 5.07
N SER A 35 -12.62 13.49 5.35
CA SER A 35 -11.38 13.96 4.71
C SER A 35 -10.18 13.07 5.05
N LYS A 36 -10.04 12.69 6.34
CA LYS A 36 -9.01 11.73 6.77
C LYS A 36 -9.19 10.38 6.06
N TYR A 37 -10.41 9.85 6.03
CA TYR A 37 -10.71 8.58 5.35
C TYR A 37 -10.34 8.61 3.86
N LEU A 38 -10.72 9.66 3.14
CA LEU A 38 -10.42 9.83 1.72
C LEU A 38 -8.92 9.99 1.45
N SER A 39 -8.20 10.66 2.36
CA SER A 39 -6.74 10.82 2.26
C SER A 39 -6.01 9.47 2.34
N PHE A 40 -6.51 8.53 3.15
CA PHE A 40 -5.96 7.17 3.22
C PHE A 40 -6.39 6.26 2.06
N LEU A 41 -7.51 6.56 1.40
CA LEU A 41 -8.02 5.74 0.30
C LEU A 41 -7.05 5.67 -0.89
N GLY A 42 -6.32 6.76 -1.18
CA GLY A 42 -5.27 6.78 -2.20
C GLY A 42 -4.13 5.79 -1.91
N ILE A 43 -3.68 5.76 -0.64
CA ILE A 43 -2.62 4.85 -0.18
C ILE A 43 -3.12 3.40 -0.21
N ALA A 44 -4.36 3.14 0.23
CA ALA A 44 -4.95 1.81 0.19
C ALA A 44 -5.06 1.28 -1.25
N ARG A 45 -5.48 2.13 -2.20
CA ARG A 45 -5.54 1.79 -3.63
C ARG A 45 -4.17 1.49 -4.21
N GLN A 46 -3.15 2.30 -3.87
CA GLN A 46 -1.77 2.04 -4.29
C GLN A 46 -1.24 0.72 -3.72
N ARG A 47 -1.53 0.43 -2.44
CA ARG A 47 -1.15 -0.84 -1.81
C ARG A 47 -1.81 -2.04 -2.51
N GLN A 48 -3.08 -1.92 -2.88
CA GLN A 48 -3.78 -2.98 -3.62
C GLN A 48 -3.13 -3.24 -4.99
N ALA A 49 -2.78 -2.18 -5.73
CA ALA A 49 -2.10 -2.31 -7.01
C ALA A 49 -0.72 -3.00 -6.88
N ILE A 50 0.04 -2.70 -5.82
CA ILE A 50 1.31 -3.40 -5.54
C ILE A 50 1.06 -4.87 -5.23
N ILE A 51 0.05 -5.19 -4.43
CA ILE A 51 -0.31 -6.58 -4.09
C ILE A 51 -0.69 -7.36 -5.36
N ASP A 52 -1.50 -6.77 -6.23
CA ASP A 52 -1.92 -7.43 -7.46
C ASP A 52 -0.75 -7.60 -8.43
N TRP A 53 0.12 -6.60 -8.58
CA TRP A 53 1.37 -6.72 -9.34
C TRP A 53 2.30 -7.82 -8.81
N LEU A 54 2.42 -7.94 -7.48
CA LEU A 54 3.23 -8.98 -6.83
C LEU A 54 2.64 -10.37 -7.06
N ARG A 55 1.31 -10.53 -6.97
CA ARG A 55 0.61 -11.79 -7.25
C ARG A 55 0.86 -12.24 -8.69
N ASP A 56 0.74 -11.33 -9.65
CA ASP A 56 1.00 -11.60 -11.05
C ASP A 56 2.47 -12.01 -11.29
N SER A 57 3.40 -11.33 -10.63
CA SER A 57 4.84 -11.64 -10.71
C SER A 57 5.14 -13.05 -10.16
N VAL A 58 4.54 -13.44 -9.04
CA VAL A 58 4.70 -14.78 -8.46
C VAL A 58 4.07 -15.86 -9.37
N LEU A 59 2.89 -15.60 -9.93
CA LEU A 59 2.23 -16.53 -10.85
C LEU A 59 3.05 -16.72 -12.13
N ALA A 60 3.59 -15.64 -12.70
CA ALA A 60 4.45 -15.68 -13.88
C ALA A 60 5.75 -16.47 -13.60
N PHE A 61 6.35 -16.28 -12.43
CA PHE A 61 7.53 -17.05 -12.00
C PHE A 61 7.23 -18.54 -11.86
N SER A 62 6.12 -18.89 -11.20
CA SER A 62 5.72 -20.30 -11.02
C SER A 62 5.41 -20.98 -12.36
N LYS A 63 4.71 -20.28 -13.28
CA LYS A 63 4.41 -20.79 -14.62
C LYS A 63 5.69 -21.00 -15.45
N LYS A 64 6.69 -20.13 -15.30
CA LYS A 64 8.00 -20.28 -15.96
C LYS A 64 8.75 -21.52 -15.45
N ARG A 65 8.70 -21.79 -14.14
CA ARG A 65 9.33 -22.98 -13.53
C ARG A 65 8.71 -24.30 -14.02
N ASN A 66 7.40 -24.37 -14.22
CA ASN A 66 6.76 -25.59 -14.74
C ASN A 66 7.13 -25.89 -16.21
N ARG A 67 7.64 -24.90 -16.97
CA ARG A 67 8.17 -25.12 -18.33
C ARG A 67 9.66 -25.49 -18.33
N ALA A 68 10.36 -25.30 -17.21
CA ALA A 68 11.76 -25.63 -17.03
C ALA A 68 11.88 -26.75 -15.98
N SER A 69 11.62 -27.99 -16.39
CA SER A 69 11.93 -29.15 -15.57
C SER A 69 13.45 -29.20 -15.31
N SER A 70 13.81 -28.97 -14.04
CA SER A 70 15.03 -29.35 -13.33
C SER A 70 16.39 -29.24 -14.03
N LYS A 71 17.07 -28.09 -13.88
CA LYS A 71 18.49 -28.00 -13.51
C LYS A 71 18.73 -26.73 -12.69
N SER A 72 19.02 -26.88 -11.40
CA SER A 72 19.43 -25.77 -10.53
C SER A 72 20.89 -25.44 -10.81
N SER A 73 21.19 -24.39 -11.58
CA SER A 73 22.54 -23.84 -11.72
C SER A 73 22.70 -22.66 -10.75
N ALA A 74 23.29 -22.89 -9.59
CA ALA A 74 23.70 -21.82 -8.69
C ALA A 74 25.04 -21.24 -9.18
N ILE A 75 25.11 -19.91 -9.35
CA ILE A 75 26.35 -19.19 -9.68
C ILE A 75 26.75 -18.42 -8.43
N PHE A 76 27.88 -18.78 -7.82
CA PHE A 76 28.40 -18.11 -6.63
C PHE A 76 29.26 -16.92 -7.05
N VAL A 77 28.81 -15.70 -6.73
CA VAL A 77 29.58 -14.47 -6.96
C VAL A 77 30.38 -14.14 -5.69
N THR A 78 31.67 -14.42 -5.70
CA THR A 78 32.59 -13.90 -4.67
C THR A 78 32.76 -12.39 -4.86
N HIS A 79 33.01 -11.62 -3.81
CA HIS A 79 33.27 -10.17 -3.91
C HIS A 79 34.69 -9.86 -3.44
N GLY A 80 35.64 -10.21 -4.30
CA GLY A 80 37.05 -9.85 -4.16
C GLY A 80 37.64 -9.52 -5.54
N PRO A 81 38.82 -8.91 -5.61
CA PRO A 81 39.44 -8.51 -6.88
C PRO A 81 39.62 -9.66 -7.90
N GLY A 82 39.64 -10.91 -7.46
CA GLY A 82 39.73 -12.11 -8.30
C GLY A 82 38.40 -12.72 -8.75
N ALA A 83 37.26 -12.21 -8.25
CA ALA A 83 35.95 -12.85 -8.42
C ALA A 83 35.49 -13.01 -9.87
N VAL A 84 35.88 -12.06 -10.73
CA VAL A 84 35.52 -12.10 -12.16
C VAL A 84 36.15 -13.32 -12.85
N LYS A 85 37.35 -13.73 -12.42
CA LYS A 85 38.05 -14.92 -12.94
C LYS A 85 37.33 -16.21 -12.53
N ASP A 86 36.85 -16.27 -11.29
CA ASP A 86 36.17 -17.44 -10.74
C ASP A 86 34.79 -17.64 -11.37
N VAL A 87 34.05 -16.54 -11.59
CA VAL A 87 32.78 -16.55 -12.36
C VAL A 87 33.01 -17.00 -13.80
N ALA A 88 34.06 -16.49 -14.45
CA ALA A 88 34.40 -16.90 -15.81
C ALA A 88 34.78 -18.39 -15.91
N SER A 89 35.45 -18.95 -14.89
CA SER A 89 35.75 -20.40 -14.84
C SER A 89 34.49 -21.25 -14.69
N GLN A 90 33.60 -20.89 -13.75
CA GLN A 90 32.35 -21.63 -13.51
C GLN A 90 31.45 -21.69 -14.75
N ILE A 91 31.38 -20.61 -15.53
CA ILE A 91 30.58 -20.57 -16.77
C ILE A 91 31.17 -21.50 -17.85
N ARG A 92 32.51 -21.62 -17.93
CA ARG A 92 33.18 -22.51 -18.89
C ARG A 92 33.03 -23.98 -18.50
N GLU A 93 33.30 -24.31 -17.23
CA GLU A 93 33.15 -25.68 -16.69
C GLU A 93 31.70 -26.18 -16.80
N GLY A 94 30.71 -25.32 -16.53
CA GLY A 94 29.30 -25.65 -16.68
C GLY A 94 28.87 -25.91 -18.13
N ARG A 95 29.56 -25.34 -19.12
CA ARG A 95 29.31 -25.58 -20.55
C ARG A 95 29.92 -26.91 -21.01
N ASP A 96 31.13 -27.21 -20.58
CA ASP A 96 31.85 -28.44 -20.98
C ASP A 96 31.21 -29.69 -20.34
N ALA A 97 30.75 -29.60 -19.09
CA ALA A 97 29.98 -30.65 -18.42
C ALA A 97 28.61 -30.94 -19.07
N SER A 98 28.06 -30.00 -19.84
CA SER A 98 26.78 -30.19 -20.56
C SER A 98 26.93 -30.79 -21.96
N THR A 99 28.18 -30.96 -22.44
CA THR A 99 28.50 -31.38 -23.82
C THR A 99 29.23 -32.73 -23.89
N SER A 100 29.43 -33.43 -22.76
CA SER A 100 29.88 -34.84 -22.76
C SER A 100 28.69 -35.79 -22.67
N PRO A 101 28.64 -36.88 -23.46
CA PRO A 101 27.55 -37.85 -23.48
C PRO A 101 27.37 -38.62 -22.17
#